data_AF-A0A3B5XVP3-F1
#
_entry.id   AF-A0A3B5XVP3-F1
#
_cell.length_a   1.000
_cell.length_b   1.000
_cell.length_c   1.000
_cell.angle_alpha   90.00
_cell.angle_beta   90.00
_cell.angle_gamma   90.00
#
_symmetry.space_group_name_H-M   'P 1'
#
loop_
_entity.id
_entity.type
_entity.pdbx_description
1 polymer ?
#
loop_
_entity_poly.entity_id
_entity_poly.type
_entity_poly.pdbx_seq_one_letter_code
_entity_poly.pdbx_strand_id
1 'polypeptide(L)'
;MEASHTTPESMAAWLPIAARRISGDLLLVLQTNIPDYEVWERGALELPCFENATSITLELEGLGLTMPPSGIFARLTNLHLGCIRLRGPSMLGEAVSSPRCPALQKLTLSGTSGLGNLTIHSESLLEMTLTRVHGLQQLNVTAPALKQLEVLSCFTKGGMILILPVANISAPQLESLMWWDDSDPKFTQLGKMENLQCLSTFPFTIYEETDHVRELQNSYCTRLLRRFELIHSLRFQLVNDLVS
;
A
#
# COMPACT_ATOMS: atom_id res chain seq x y z
N MET A 1 24.50 10.21 22.87
CA MET A 1 24.40 10.96 21.62
C MET A 1 22.92 11.21 21.42
N GLU A 2 22.46 12.42 21.74
CA GLU A 2 21.04 12.77 21.77
C GLU A 2 20.43 12.60 20.38
N ALA A 3 19.44 11.71 20.25
CA ALA A 3 18.60 11.66 19.07
C ALA A 3 17.92 13.02 18.93
N SER A 4 18.12 13.69 17.80
CA SER A 4 17.59 15.01 17.51
C SER A 4 16.06 14.99 17.60
N HIS A 5 15.51 15.42 18.75
CA HIS A 5 14.11 15.75 19.00
C HIS A 5 13.63 16.96 18.18
N THR A 6 14.00 17.05 16.90
CA THR A 6 13.90 18.31 16.13
C THR A 6 13.27 18.15 14.76
N THR A 7 13.04 16.91 14.28
CA THR A 7 12.51 16.71 12.92
C THR A 7 10.99 16.90 12.87
N PRO A 8 10.16 16.20 13.68
CA PRO A 8 8.71 16.39 13.66
C PRO A 8 8.26 17.79 14.06
N GLU A 9 8.87 18.38 15.10
CA GLU A 9 8.51 19.70 15.62
C GLU A 9 8.83 20.81 14.61
N SER A 10 9.98 20.71 13.93
CA SER A 10 10.35 21.61 12.85
C SER A 10 9.37 21.52 11.69
N MET A 11 9.04 20.29 11.26
CA MET A 11 8.05 20.05 10.21
C MET A 11 6.66 20.60 10.57
N ALA A 12 6.21 20.38 11.81
CA ALA A 12 4.93 20.86 12.31
C ALA A 12 4.83 22.40 12.32
N ALA A 13 5.95 23.11 12.44
CA ALA A 13 5.97 24.58 12.44
C ALA A 13 5.67 25.19 11.05
N TRP A 14 6.07 24.54 9.96
CA TRP A 14 5.93 25.10 8.61
C TRP A 14 4.94 24.35 7.71
N LEU A 15 4.62 23.08 7.98
CA LEU A 15 3.70 22.30 7.15
C LEU A 15 2.30 22.94 7.00
N PRO A 16 1.66 23.47 8.06
CA PRO A 16 0.39 24.18 7.90
C PRO A 16 0.51 25.43 7.02
N ILE A 17 1.67 26.08 7.01
CA ILE A 17 1.94 27.24 6.15
C ILE A 17 2.06 26.79 4.69
N ALA A 18 2.80 25.71 4.43
CA ALA A 18 2.93 25.11 3.11
C ALA A 18 1.57 24.64 2.57
N ALA A 19 0.74 24.02 3.42
CA ALA A 19 -0.59 23.53 3.04
C ALA A 19 -1.51 24.61 2.48
N ARG A 20 -1.39 25.85 2.98
CA ARG A 20 -2.17 26.99 2.50
C ARG A 20 -1.65 27.59 1.19
N ARG A 21 -0.41 27.26 0.78
CA ARG A 21 0.26 27.87 -0.37
C ARG A 21 0.35 26.94 -1.57
N ILE A 22 0.32 25.63 -1.35
CA ILE A 22 0.45 24.64 -2.43
C ILE A 22 -0.87 24.49 -3.16
N SER A 23 -0.82 24.58 -4.50
CA SER A 23 -1.94 24.34 -5.40
C SER A 23 -1.67 23.22 -6.42
N GLY A 24 -0.55 22.52 -6.25
CA GLY A 24 0.00 21.51 -7.16
C GLY A 24 0.66 20.40 -6.35
N ASP A 25 1.95 20.18 -6.58
CA ASP A 25 2.65 19.02 -6.04
C ASP A 25 3.39 19.33 -4.73
N LEU A 26 3.30 18.40 -3.78
CA LEU A 26 4.14 18.36 -2.58
C LEU A 26 5.00 17.10 -2.62
N LEU A 27 6.32 17.27 -2.64
CA LEU A 27 7.28 16.20 -2.41
C LEU A 27 8.01 16.48 -1.10
N LEU A 28 7.94 15.55 -0.16
CA LEU A 28 8.62 15.62 1.12
C LEU A 28 9.38 14.33 1.36
N VAL A 29 10.71 14.41 1.26
CA VAL A 29 11.62 13.29 1.50
C VAL A 29 12.44 13.60 2.73
N LEU A 30 12.34 12.75 3.74
CA LEU A 30 13.24 12.76 4.88
C LEU A 30 14.36 11.77 4.58
N GLN A 31 15.62 12.23 4.56
CA GLN A 31 16.77 11.34 4.50
C GLN A 31 17.40 11.27 5.88
N THR A 32 17.52 10.07 6.44
CA THR A 32 18.22 9.86 7.71
C THR A 32 19.42 8.95 7.51
N ASN A 33 20.56 9.29 8.12
CA ASN A 33 21.76 8.44 8.12
C ASN A 33 21.69 7.32 9.18
N ILE A 34 20.50 6.93 9.61
CA ILE A 34 20.30 5.96 10.70
C ILE A 34 20.07 4.59 10.08
N PRO A 35 20.86 3.56 10.44
CA PRO A 35 20.70 2.23 9.89
C PRO A 35 19.34 1.59 10.27
N ASP A 36 18.79 0.80 9.34
CA ASP A 36 17.44 0.22 9.35
C ASP A 36 17.05 -0.57 10.62
N TYR A 37 18.00 -0.98 11.45
CA TYR A 37 17.74 -1.79 12.65
C TYR A 37 17.54 -0.95 13.93
N GLU A 38 17.75 0.37 13.90
CA GLU A 38 17.54 1.29 15.03
C GLU A 38 16.24 2.11 14.90
N VAL A 39 15.14 1.48 14.51
CA VAL A 39 13.83 2.15 14.46
C VAL A 39 13.24 2.28 15.86
N TRP A 40 13.84 3.16 16.67
CA TRP A 40 13.15 3.74 17.82
C TRP A 40 11.89 4.47 17.34
N GLU A 41 10.92 4.65 18.22
CA GLU A 41 9.75 5.48 17.96
C GLU A 41 10.18 6.90 17.60
N ARG A 42 10.35 7.18 16.29
CA ARG A 42 10.41 8.55 15.79
C ARG A 42 9.09 9.22 16.14
N GLY A 43 9.16 10.52 16.45
CA GLY A 43 7.97 11.31 16.78
C GLY A 43 6.89 11.24 15.69
N ALA A 44 5.70 11.76 15.99
CA ALA A 44 4.62 11.81 15.03
C ALA A 44 4.50 13.18 14.39
N LEU A 45 4.11 13.16 13.13
CA LEU A 45 3.63 14.30 12.39
C LEU A 45 2.14 14.12 12.11
N GLU A 46 1.36 15.15 12.41
CA GLU A 46 -0.01 15.25 11.89
C GLU A 46 0.04 15.97 10.54
N LEU A 47 -0.53 15.34 9.52
CA LEU A 47 -0.58 15.91 8.19
C LEU A 47 -1.71 16.95 8.12
N PRO A 48 -1.46 18.21 7.73
CA PRO A 48 -2.53 19.16 7.49
C PRO A 48 -3.35 18.77 6.24
N CYS A 49 -4.56 19.31 6.11
CA CYS A 49 -5.33 19.14 4.88
C CYS A 49 -4.79 20.08 3.78
N PHE A 50 -4.32 19.49 2.67
CA PHE A 50 -3.81 20.20 1.51
C PHE A 50 -4.91 20.35 0.46
N GLU A 51 -5.91 21.18 0.75
CA GLU A 51 -7.14 21.30 -0.05
C GLU A 51 -6.90 21.56 -1.54
N ASN A 52 -5.87 22.37 -1.86
CA ASN A 52 -5.55 22.78 -3.21
C ASN A 52 -4.49 21.90 -3.90
N ALA A 53 -3.84 20.98 -3.19
CA ALA A 53 -2.80 20.12 -3.76
C ALA A 53 -3.40 19.07 -4.71
N THR A 54 -2.66 18.76 -5.76
CA THR A 54 -3.02 17.74 -6.76
C THR A 54 -2.23 16.46 -6.57
N SER A 55 -0.99 16.56 -6.09
CA SER A 55 -0.14 15.40 -5.83
C SER A 55 0.58 15.56 -4.50
N ILE A 56 0.62 14.50 -3.70
CA ILE A 56 1.38 14.48 -2.44
C ILE A 56 2.22 13.21 -2.42
N THR A 57 3.52 13.37 -2.21
CA THR A 57 4.50 12.29 -2.05
C THR A 57 5.28 12.51 -0.78
N LEU A 58 5.11 11.60 0.19
CA LEU A 58 5.81 11.62 1.47
C LEU A 58 6.67 10.37 1.59
N GLU A 59 7.97 10.52 1.79
CA GLU A 59 8.94 9.46 2.05
C GLU A 59 9.64 9.79 3.37
N LEU A 60 9.23 9.17 4.49
CA LEU A 60 9.55 9.69 5.83
C LEU A 60 10.35 8.73 6.73
N GLU A 61 11.04 7.72 6.19
CA GLU A 61 12.00 6.85 6.91
C GLU A 61 11.50 6.30 8.26
N GLY A 62 10.25 5.87 8.32
CA GLY A 62 9.58 5.30 9.50
C GLY A 62 9.01 6.33 10.48
N LEU A 63 8.99 7.63 10.14
CA LEU A 63 8.33 8.66 10.93
C LEU A 63 6.87 8.31 11.20
N GLY A 64 6.40 8.62 12.41
CA GLY A 64 4.98 8.52 12.72
C GLY A 64 4.18 9.50 11.86
N LEU A 65 3.12 9.05 11.19
CA LEU A 65 2.19 9.91 10.47
C LEU A 65 0.76 9.69 10.93
N THR A 66 0.06 10.78 11.24
CA THR A 66 -1.38 10.79 11.52
C THR A 66 -2.08 11.57 10.42
N MET A 67 -3.12 10.99 9.84
CA MET A 67 -3.96 11.68 8.86
C MET A 67 -4.80 12.75 9.57
N PRO A 68 -5.12 13.87 8.90
CA PRO A 68 -5.94 14.91 9.52
C PRO A 68 -7.31 14.32 9.87
N PRO A 69 -7.89 14.64 11.04
CA PRO A 69 -9.19 14.08 11.47
C PRO A 69 -10.36 14.57 10.60
N SER A 70 -10.20 15.69 9.90
CA SER A 70 -11.21 16.27 9.03
C SER A 70 -10.56 17.02 7.87
N GLY A 71 -11.38 17.54 6.96
CA GLY A 71 -10.93 18.25 5.75
C GLY A 71 -10.98 17.37 4.50
N ILE A 72 -11.15 18.02 3.36
CA ILE A 72 -11.35 17.40 2.05
C ILE A 72 -10.15 17.78 1.17
N PHE A 73 -9.47 16.77 0.65
CA PHE A 73 -8.43 16.91 -0.36
C PHE A 73 -9.09 16.98 -1.74
N ALA A 74 -9.83 18.07 -2.00
CA ALA A 74 -10.78 18.16 -3.11
C ALA A 74 -10.14 17.95 -4.49
N ARG A 75 -8.86 18.31 -4.65
CA ARG A 75 -8.14 18.27 -5.92
C ARG A 75 -7.05 17.20 -5.99
N LEU A 76 -6.85 16.44 -4.91
CA LEU A 76 -5.78 15.46 -4.83
C LEU A 76 -6.08 14.28 -5.75
N THR A 77 -5.25 14.10 -6.77
CA THR A 77 -5.33 13.00 -7.74
C THR A 77 -4.31 11.92 -7.46
N ASN A 78 -3.19 12.24 -6.82
CA ASN A 78 -2.13 11.28 -6.50
C ASN A 78 -1.67 11.41 -5.04
N LEU A 79 -1.64 10.28 -4.33
CA LEU A 79 -1.10 10.18 -2.97
C LEU A 79 -0.11 9.03 -2.88
N HIS A 80 1.12 9.34 -2.51
CA HIS A 80 2.17 8.37 -2.21
C HIS A 80 2.66 8.53 -0.78
N LEU A 81 2.57 7.45 0.01
CA LEU A 81 3.08 7.37 1.38
C LEU A 81 4.10 6.22 1.45
N GLY A 82 5.38 6.59 1.50
CA GLY A 82 6.49 5.67 1.54
C GLY A 82 7.27 5.74 2.85
N CYS A 83 7.74 4.58 3.31
CA CYS A 83 8.55 4.42 4.51
C CYS A 83 7.95 5.20 5.69
N ILE A 84 6.70 4.92 6.07
CA ILE A 84 5.97 5.65 7.13
C ILE A 84 5.38 4.68 8.15
N ARG A 85 5.32 5.10 9.42
CA ARG A 85 4.54 4.42 10.46
C ARG A 85 3.23 5.16 10.68
N LEU A 86 2.13 4.61 10.17
CA LEU A 86 0.80 5.18 10.37
C LEU A 86 0.39 5.05 11.84
N ARG A 87 -0.17 6.12 12.40
CA ARG A 87 -0.80 6.15 13.72
C ARG A 87 -2.30 6.36 13.55
N GLY A 88 -3.11 5.62 14.31
CA GLY A 88 -4.57 5.66 14.16
C GLY A 88 -5.03 4.87 12.92
N PRO A 89 -5.07 3.52 12.97
CA PRO A 89 -5.25 2.67 11.80
C PRO A 89 -6.57 2.88 11.02
N SER A 90 -7.59 3.47 11.64
CA SER A 90 -8.87 3.77 10.97
C SER A 90 -8.86 5.03 10.10
N MET A 91 -7.90 5.94 10.30
CA MET A 91 -8.00 7.29 9.70
C MET A 91 -7.51 7.34 8.25
N LEU A 92 -6.63 6.42 7.83
CA LEU A 92 -6.13 6.44 6.45
C LEU A 92 -7.23 6.08 5.46
N GLY A 93 -7.97 5.00 5.70
CA GLY A 93 -9.07 4.57 4.84
C GLY A 93 -10.13 5.65 4.64
N GLU A 94 -10.53 6.32 5.72
CA GLU A 94 -11.46 7.46 5.68
C GLU A 94 -10.87 8.64 4.91
N ALA A 95 -9.59 8.96 5.12
CA ALA A 95 -8.93 10.08 4.47
C ALA A 95 -8.79 9.91 2.95
N VAL A 96 -8.58 8.69 2.45
CA VAL A 96 -8.37 8.40 1.02
C VAL A 96 -9.63 7.96 0.27
N SER A 97 -10.75 7.78 0.96
CA SER A 97 -12.04 7.43 0.35
C SER A 97 -12.75 8.65 -0.27
N SER A 98 -13.70 8.42 -1.18
CA SER A 98 -14.42 9.47 -1.94
C SER A 98 -14.90 10.67 -1.12
N PRO A 99 -15.47 10.52 0.10
CA PRO A 99 -15.97 11.67 0.86
C PRO A 99 -14.89 12.70 1.20
N ARG A 100 -13.63 12.29 1.30
CA ARG A 100 -12.49 13.15 1.63
C ARG A 100 -11.52 13.35 0.49
N CYS A 101 -11.49 12.43 -0.47
CA CYS A 101 -10.62 12.43 -1.64
C CYS A 101 -11.43 12.15 -2.93
N PRO A 102 -12.35 13.05 -3.32
CA PRO A 102 -13.28 12.79 -4.44
C PRO A 102 -12.62 12.74 -5.83
N ALA A 103 -11.37 13.22 -5.94
CA ALA A 103 -10.61 13.25 -7.19
C ALA A 103 -9.42 12.28 -7.20
N LEU A 104 -9.24 11.47 -6.15
CA LEU A 104 -8.05 10.63 -6.00
C LEU A 104 -8.08 9.49 -7.03
N GLN A 105 -7.09 9.49 -7.91
CA GLN A 105 -6.93 8.53 -9.00
C GLN A 105 -5.85 7.50 -8.71
N LYS A 106 -4.79 7.89 -8.00
CA LYS A 106 -3.66 7.01 -7.68
C LYS A 106 -3.33 7.03 -6.19
N LEU A 107 -3.27 5.85 -5.60
CA LEU A 107 -2.84 5.63 -4.23
C LEU A 107 -1.67 4.66 -4.18
N THR A 108 -0.57 5.05 -3.55
CA THR A 108 0.59 4.19 -3.34
C THR A 108 1.01 4.20 -1.88
N LEU A 109 1.09 3.00 -1.27
CA LEU A 109 1.69 2.76 0.04
C LEU A 109 2.91 1.85 -0.12
N SER A 110 4.10 2.31 0.27
CA SER A 110 5.35 1.53 0.14
C SER A 110 6.11 1.47 1.47
N GLY A 111 6.47 0.26 1.93
CA GLY A 111 7.25 0.10 3.18
C GLY A 111 6.57 0.73 4.40
N THR A 112 5.24 0.73 4.45
CA THR A 112 4.48 1.35 5.53
C THR A 112 4.19 0.35 6.64
N SER A 113 3.98 0.82 7.87
CA SER A 113 3.62 -0.01 9.02
C SER A 113 2.57 0.67 9.89
N GLY A 114 1.98 -0.05 10.86
CA GLY A 114 0.99 0.52 11.78
C GLY A 114 -0.45 0.55 11.22
N LEU A 115 -0.69 -0.15 10.11
CA LEU A 115 -1.99 -0.25 9.45
C LEU A 115 -2.52 -1.68 9.54
N GLY A 116 -3.42 -1.94 10.50
CA GLY A 116 -4.02 -3.27 10.67
C GLY A 116 -5.19 -3.54 9.72
N ASN A 117 -6.07 -2.56 9.53
CA ASN A 117 -7.23 -2.64 8.63
C ASN A 117 -7.21 -1.45 7.69
N LEU A 118 -7.32 -1.72 6.39
CA LEU A 118 -7.50 -0.70 5.36
C LEU A 118 -8.84 -0.93 4.66
N THR A 119 -9.77 -0.01 4.84
CA THR A 119 -11.05 0.00 4.13
C THR A 119 -11.15 1.24 3.27
N ILE A 120 -11.34 1.06 1.96
CA ILE A 120 -11.40 2.13 0.96
C ILE A 120 -12.69 1.99 0.15
N HIS A 121 -13.45 3.08 0.08
CA HIS A 121 -14.58 3.24 -0.83
C HIS A 121 -14.29 4.45 -1.73
N SER A 122 -13.95 4.21 -2.99
CA SER A 122 -13.55 5.27 -3.91
C SER A 122 -14.14 5.11 -5.31
N GLU A 123 -14.84 6.14 -5.78
CA GLU A 123 -15.43 6.20 -7.12
C GLU A 123 -14.42 6.69 -8.17
N SER A 124 -13.36 7.37 -7.73
CA SER A 124 -12.38 8.03 -8.60
C SER A 124 -11.07 7.24 -8.75
N LEU A 125 -10.82 6.26 -7.88
CA LEU A 125 -9.54 5.55 -7.83
C LEU A 125 -9.36 4.65 -9.05
N LEU A 126 -8.26 4.87 -9.78
CA LEU A 126 -7.89 4.16 -11.02
C LEU A 126 -6.72 3.20 -10.79
N GLU A 127 -5.77 3.59 -9.95
CA GLU A 127 -4.55 2.85 -9.64
C GLU A 127 -4.34 2.74 -8.13
N MET A 128 -4.04 1.53 -7.65
CA MET A 128 -3.73 1.28 -6.26
C MET A 128 -2.54 0.33 -6.14
N THR A 129 -1.49 0.77 -5.45
CA THR A 129 -0.29 -0.03 -5.19
C THR A 129 -0.03 -0.10 -3.68
N LEU A 130 -0.03 -1.31 -3.13
CA LEU A 130 0.37 -1.62 -1.77
C LEU A 130 1.64 -2.48 -1.84
N THR A 131 2.74 -2.00 -1.29
CA THR A 131 4.01 -2.73 -1.27
C THR A 131 4.59 -2.74 0.12
N ARG A 132 4.87 -3.92 0.68
CA ARG A 132 5.47 -4.08 2.02
C ARG A 132 4.71 -3.29 3.10
N VAL A 133 3.38 -3.38 3.09
CA VAL A 133 2.51 -2.79 4.14
C VAL A 133 2.51 -3.73 5.35
N HIS A 134 3.44 -3.53 6.26
CA HIS A 134 3.70 -4.44 7.37
C HIS A 134 2.58 -4.40 8.42
N GLY A 135 2.05 -5.59 8.75
CA GLY A 135 1.03 -5.77 9.78
C GLY A 135 -0.41 -5.62 9.28
N LEU A 136 -0.62 -5.55 7.96
CA LEU A 136 -1.96 -5.54 7.37
C LEU A 136 -2.66 -6.87 7.64
N GLN A 137 -3.85 -6.81 8.23
CA GLN A 137 -4.69 -7.96 8.57
C GLN A 137 -5.97 -7.98 7.72
N GLN A 138 -6.49 -6.82 7.37
CA GLN A 138 -7.72 -6.67 6.60
C GLN A 138 -7.57 -5.63 5.50
N LEU A 139 -8.00 -5.96 4.30
CA LEU A 139 -8.03 -5.08 3.14
C LEU A 139 -9.42 -5.15 2.50
N ASN A 140 -10.22 -4.09 2.63
CA ASN A 140 -11.51 -3.98 1.96
C ASN A 140 -11.45 -2.84 0.95
N VAL A 141 -11.65 -3.14 -0.33
CA VAL A 141 -11.62 -2.13 -1.39
C VAL A 141 -12.90 -2.24 -2.20
N THR A 142 -13.68 -1.17 -2.22
CA THR A 142 -14.78 -0.98 -3.17
C THR A 142 -14.40 0.21 -4.06
N ALA A 143 -13.95 -0.10 -5.27
CA ALA A 143 -13.48 0.91 -6.21
C ALA A 143 -13.92 0.55 -7.63
N PRO A 144 -15.12 0.98 -8.06
CA PRO A 144 -15.69 0.57 -9.34
C PRO A 144 -14.90 1.04 -10.56
N ALA A 145 -14.16 2.14 -10.45
CA ALA A 145 -13.32 2.68 -11.52
C ALA A 145 -11.89 2.11 -11.54
N LEU A 146 -11.52 1.27 -10.57
CA LEU A 146 -10.15 0.77 -10.41
C LEU A 146 -9.75 -0.13 -11.58
N LYS A 147 -8.66 0.24 -12.26
CA LYS A 147 -8.11 -0.47 -13.43
C LYS A 147 -6.86 -1.27 -13.09
N GLN A 148 -6.05 -0.78 -12.15
CA GLN A 148 -4.80 -1.42 -11.77
C GLN A 148 -4.72 -1.58 -10.25
N LEU A 149 -4.43 -2.81 -9.83
CA LEU A 149 -4.23 -3.16 -8.42
C LEU A 149 -2.95 -3.96 -8.27
N GLU A 150 -2.07 -3.50 -7.40
CA GLU A 150 -0.85 -4.18 -7.01
C GLU A 150 -0.84 -4.39 -5.49
N VAL A 151 -0.73 -5.63 -5.04
CA VAL A 151 -0.61 -5.98 -3.61
C VAL A 151 0.60 -6.89 -3.45
N LEU A 152 1.67 -6.29 -2.93
CA LEU A 152 3.01 -6.87 -2.94
C LEU A 152 3.55 -7.05 -1.53
N SER A 153 3.59 -8.30 -1.04
CA SER A 153 4.16 -8.66 0.27
C SER A 153 3.55 -7.88 1.44
N CYS A 154 2.23 -7.71 1.45
CA CYS A 154 1.50 -6.97 2.48
C CYS A 154 1.00 -7.87 3.61
N PHE A 155 0.86 -9.17 3.38
CA PHE A 155 0.25 -10.11 4.34
C PHE A 155 1.25 -11.12 4.92
N THR A 156 2.54 -10.90 4.70
CA THR A 156 3.62 -11.78 5.19
C THR A 156 4.38 -11.12 6.34
N LYS A 157 4.78 -11.91 7.36
CA LYS A 157 5.70 -11.46 8.41
C LYS A 157 6.83 -12.47 8.57
N GLY A 158 8.05 -12.09 8.21
CA GLY A 158 9.24 -12.95 8.34
C GLY A 158 9.13 -14.27 7.56
N GLY A 159 8.48 -14.26 6.39
CA GLY A 159 8.28 -15.46 5.57
C GLY A 159 7.14 -16.38 6.03
N MET A 160 6.42 -16.06 7.11
CA MET A 160 5.26 -16.82 7.59
C MET A 160 3.99 -15.97 7.67
N ILE A 161 2.84 -16.60 7.39
CA ILE A 161 1.52 -16.03 7.63
C ILE A 161 1.21 -16.21 9.13
N LEU A 162 1.11 -15.12 9.88
CA LEU A 162 0.78 -15.19 11.32
C LEU A 162 -0.71 -15.01 11.61
N ILE A 163 -1.46 -14.44 10.67
CA ILE A 163 -2.90 -14.14 10.76
C ILE A 163 -3.45 -14.34 9.35
N LEU A 164 -4.58 -15.03 9.22
CA LEU A 164 -5.21 -15.27 7.94
C LEU A 164 -5.75 -13.93 7.40
N PRO A 165 -5.08 -13.32 6.41
CA PRO A 165 -5.39 -11.97 5.98
C PRO A 165 -6.71 -11.95 5.23
N VAL A 166 -7.65 -11.10 5.65
CA VAL A 166 -8.94 -10.99 4.96
C VAL A 166 -8.88 -9.88 3.93
N ALA A 167 -8.84 -10.24 2.66
CA ALA A 167 -8.94 -9.27 1.56
C ALA A 167 -10.30 -9.41 0.89
N ASN A 168 -11.05 -8.31 0.75
CA ASN A 168 -12.30 -8.25 0.00
C ASN A 168 -12.23 -7.11 -1.01
N ILE A 169 -12.14 -7.46 -2.29
CA ILE A 169 -11.90 -6.50 -3.37
C ILE A 169 -13.08 -6.53 -4.35
N SER A 170 -13.77 -5.41 -4.49
CA SER A 170 -14.79 -5.15 -5.50
C SER A 170 -14.29 -4.08 -6.47
N ALA A 171 -13.80 -4.52 -7.63
CA ALA A 171 -13.25 -3.69 -8.69
C ALA A 171 -13.66 -4.27 -10.07
N PRO A 172 -14.91 -4.07 -10.51
CA PRO A 172 -15.44 -4.66 -11.74
C PRO A 172 -14.70 -4.22 -13.02
N GLN A 173 -14.06 -3.04 -13.02
CA GLN A 173 -13.31 -2.50 -14.16
C GLN A 173 -11.81 -2.84 -14.11
N LEU A 174 -11.39 -3.77 -13.23
CA LEU A 174 -9.98 -4.10 -13.07
C LEU A 174 -9.43 -4.76 -14.35
N GLU A 175 -8.40 -4.15 -14.93
CA GLU A 175 -7.74 -4.60 -16.15
C GLU A 175 -6.42 -5.32 -15.83
N SER A 176 -5.73 -4.93 -14.75
CA SER A 176 -4.44 -5.50 -14.33
C SER A 176 -4.40 -5.78 -12.83
N LEU A 177 -4.06 -7.01 -12.46
CA LEU A 177 -3.85 -7.45 -11.09
C LEU A 177 -2.43 -7.99 -10.90
N MET A 178 -1.68 -7.42 -9.97
CA MET A 178 -0.42 -7.96 -9.49
C MET A 178 -0.54 -8.34 -8.02
N TRP A 179 -0.32 -9.61 -7.69
CA TRP A 179 -0.57 -10.11 -6.35
C TRP A 179 0.52 -11.08 -5.90
N TRP A 180 1.28 -10.70 -4.87
CA TRP A 180 2.45 -11.42 -4.38
C TRP A 180 2.27 -11.97 -2.95
N ASP A 181 1.03 -12.08 -2.51
CA ASP A 181 0.67 -12.65 -1.21
C ASP A 181 -0.17 -13.92 -1.39
N ASP A 182 -0.45 -14.63 -0.29
CA ASP A 182 -1.37 -15.77 -0.36
C ASP A 182 -2.76 -15.32 -0.80
N SER A 183 -3.36 -16.08 -1.71
CA SER A 183 -4.69 -15.85 -2.24
C SER A 183 -5.60 -17.05 -1.92
N ASP A 184 -5.54 -17.60 -0.71
CA ASP A 184 -6.50 -18.64 -0.28
C ASP A 184 -7.95 -18.12 -0.38
N PRO A 185 -8.84 -18.78 -1.15
CA PRO A 185 -10.26 -18.40 -1.28
C PRO A 185 -11.01 -18.20 0.03
N LYS A 186 -10.59 -18.84 1.13
CA LYS A 186 -11.21 -18.65 2.44
C LYS A 186 -11.02 -17.25 3.01
N PHE A 187 -9.93 -16.58 2.64
CA PHE A 187 -9.52 -15.31 3.26
C PHE A 187 -9.42 -14.18 2.24
N THR A 188 -9.15 -14.50 0.96
CA THR A 188 -9.13 -13.53 -0.11
C THR A 188 -10.38 -13.68 -0.98
N GLN A 189 -11.31 -12.74 -0.88
CA GLN A 189 -12.48 -12.61 -1.74
C GLN A 189 -12.16 -11.58 -2.82
N LEU A 190 -11.91 -12.08 -4.03
CA LEU A 190 -11.83 -11.23 -5.22
C LEU A 190 -13.22 -11.26 -5.84
N GLY A 191 -13.88 -10.11 -5.91
CA GLY A 191 -15.14 -9.94 -6.62
C GLY A 191 -14.98 -10.29 -8.10
N LYS A 192 -16.08 -10.25 -8.85
CA LYS A 192 -16.06 -10.56 -10.28
C LYS A 192 -15.19 -9.54 -11.03
N MET A 193 -14.13 -10.00 -11.70
CA MET A 193 -13.18 -9.19 -12.47
C MET A 193 -13.25 -9.56 -13.96
N GLU A 194 -14.39 -9.27 -14.60
CA GLU A 194 -14.64 -9.68 -15.99
C GLU A 194 -13.69 -9.02 -17.00
N ASN A 195 -13.18 -7.84 -16.67
CA ASN A 195 -12.29 -7.06 -17.52
C ASN A 195 -10.80 -7.37 -17.30
N LEU A 196 -10.47 -8.39 -16.48
CA LEU A 196 -9.09 -8.70 -16.15
C LEU A 196 -8.34 -9.18 -17.40
N GLN A 197 -7.44 -8.34 -17.90
CA GLN A 197 -6.61 -8.62 -19.06
C GLN A 197 -5.24 -9.12 -18.64
N CYS A 198 -4.70 -8.61 -17.53
CA CYS A 198 -3.39 -9.00 -17.05
C CYS A 198 -3.38 -9.50 -15.62
N LEU A 199 -2.80 -10.67 -15.41
CA LEU A 199 -2.47 -11.21 -14.11
C LEU A 199 -0.96 -11.35 -13.96
N SER A 200 -0.42 -10.87 -12.84
CA SER A 200 0.97 -11.08 -12.45
C SER A 200 1.08 -11.56 -11.01
N THR A 201 2.00 -12.48 -10.77
CA THR A 201 2.16 -13.15 -9.48
C THR A 201 3.60 -13.01 -8.98
N PHE A 202 3.85 -13.47 -7.75
CA PHE A 202 5.22 -13.59 -7.25
C PHE A 202 6.05 -14.44 -8.22
N PRO A 203 7.36 -14.17 -8.38
CA PRO A 203 8.20 -15.00 -9.23
C PRO A 203 8.16 -16.46 -8.81
N PHE A 204 8.11 -17.38 -9.78
CA PHE A 204 8.21 -18.81 -9.49
C PHE A 204 9.67 -19.18 -9.29
N THR A 205 9.93 -19.86 -8.18
CA THR A 205 11.25 -20.42 -7.88
C THR A 205 11.33 -21.83 -8.45
N ILE A 206 12.33 -22.10 -9.29
CA ILE A 206 12.54 -23.38 -9.97
C ILE A 206 13.84 -24.06 -9.47
N TYR A 207 13.76 -24.83 -8.38
CA TYR A 207 14.89 -25.61 -7.84
C TYR A 207 14.52 -27.09 -7.65
N GLU A 208 15.50 -27.99 -7.79
CA GLU A 208 15.35 -29.41 -7.46
C GLU A 208 15.24 -29.66 -5.94
N GLU A 209 15.88 -28.81 -5.12
CA GLU A 209 15.74 -28.75 -3.66
C GLU A 209 15.11 -27.41 -3.27
N THR A 210 13.79 -27.35 -3.25
CA THR A 210 13.06 -26.21 -2.69
C THR A 210 12.91 -26.38 -1.18
N ASP A 211 13.31 -25.37 -0.41
CA ASP A 211 12.88 -25.29 0.99
C ASP A 211 11.35 -25.08 1.07
N HIS A 212 10.76 -25.36 2.23
CA HIS A 212 9.30 -25.25 2.42
C HIS A 212 8.76 -23.84 2.15
N VAL A 213 9.58 -22.80 2.29
CA VAL A 213 9.17 -21.41 2.05
C VAL A 213 8.96 -21.17 0.56
N ARG A 214 9.87 -21.65 -0.28
CA ARG A 214 9.79 -21.54 -1.76
C ARG A 214 8.62 -22.35 -2.33
N GLU A 215 8.38 -23.56 -1.81
CA GLU A 215 7.20 -24.35 -2.20
C GLU A 215 5.90 -23.64 -1.84
N LEU A 216 5.86 -23.03 -0.65
CA LEU A 216 4.70 -22.28 -0.19
C LEU A 216 4.45 -21.05 -1.09
N GLN A 217 5.49 -20.34 -1.52
CA GLN A 217 5.39 -19.23 -2.47
C GLN A 217 4.83 -19.67 -3.84
N ASN A 218 5.36 -20.76 -4.42
CA ASN A 218 4.82 -21.34 -5.64
C ASN A 218 3.34 -21.76 -5.46
N SER A 219 2.98 -22.25 -4.27
CA SER A 219 1.59 -22.59 -3.94
C SER A 219 0.66 -21.36 -3.94
N TYR A 220 1.16 -20.17 -3.57
CA TYR A 220 0.39 -18.92 -3.65
C TYR A 220 0.07 -18.57 -5.10
N CYS A 221 1.07 -18.63 -5.98
CA CYS A 221 0.90 -18.36 -7.40
C CYS A 221 -0.11 -19.32 -8.04
N THR A 222 0.00 -20.62 -7.76
CA THR A 222 -0.95 -21.62 -8.30
C THR A 222 -2.37 -21.44 -7.76
N ARG A 223 -2.55 -21.05 -6.49
CA ARG A 223 -3.87 -20.72 -5.94
C ARG A 223 -4.52 -19.54 -6.65
N LEU A 224 -3.73 -18.50 -6.94
CA LEU A 224 -4.21 -17.31 -7.64
C LEU A 224 -4.62 -17.62 -9.09
N LEU A 225 -3.77 -18.36 -9.82
CA LEU A 225 -4.06 -18.77 -11.20
C LEU A 225 -5.37 -19.56 -11.33
N ARG A 226 -5.66 -20.45 -10.36
CA ARG A 226 -6.89 -21.26 -10.35
C ARG A 226 -8.17 -20.45 -10.13
N ARG A 227 -8.08 -19.16 -9.79
CA ARG A 227 -9.26 -18.29 -9.60
C ARG A 227 -9.87 -17.80 -10.91
N PHE A 228 -9.12 -17.82 -12.00
CA PHE A 228 -9.54 -17.25 -13.26
C PHE A 228 -9.51 -18.33 -14.34
N GLU A 229 -10.65 -18.58 -14.97
CA GLU A 229 -10.78 -19.61 -16.01
C GLU A 229 -10.10 -19.18 -17.32
N LEU A 230 -10.14 -17.89 -17.65
CA LEU A 230 -9.54 -17.30 -18.85
C LEU A 230 -8.81 -16.01 -18.47
N ILE A 231 -7.54 -15.91 -18.88
CA ILE A 231 -6.69 -14.72 -18.69
C ILE A 231 -6.10 -14.36 -20.04
N HIS A 232 -6.25 -13.12 -20.48
CA HIS A 232 -5.73 -12.68 -21.78
C HIS A 232 -4.19 -12.60 -21.81
N SER A 233 -3.58 -12.07 -20.75
CA SER A 233 -2.14 -11.93 -20.59
C SER A 233 -1.70 -12.37 -19.20
N LEU A 234 -0.80 -13.35 -19.13
CA LEU A 234 -0.22 -13.82 -17.88
C LEU A 234 1.27 -13.46 -17.84
N ARG A 235 1.68 -12.70 -16.81
CA ARG A 235 3.08 -12.28 -16.62
C ARG A 235 3.65 -12.89 -15.34
N PHE A 236 4.57 -13.83 -15.48
CA PHE A 236 5.36 -14.35 -14.36
C PHE A 236 6.84 -14.27 -14.69
N GLN A 237 7.63 -14.06 -13.65
CA GLN A 237 9.08 -14.15 -13.71
C GLN A 237 9.49 -15.51 -13.15
N LEU A 238 10.47 -16.16 -13.79
CA LEU A 238 11.14 -17.32 -13.24
C LEU A 238 12.44 -16.85 -12.59
N VAL A 239 12.67 -17.23 -11.34
CA VAL A 239 13.90 -16.87 -10.62
C VAL A 239 14.70 -18.13 -10.33
N ASN A 240 15.97 -18.08 -10.74
CA ASN A 240 17.01 -19.06 -10.45
C ASN A 240 17.95 -18.40 -9.42
N ASP A 241 17.50 -18.33 -8.16
CA ASP A 241 18.29 -17.77 -7.04
C ASP A 241 19.47 -18.69 -6.67
N LEU A 242 20.60 -18.54 -7.38
CA LEU A 242 21.86 -19.17 -6.99
C LEU A 242 22.17 -18.74 -5.56
N VAL A 243 22.04 -19.66 -4.61
CA VAL A 243 22.38 -19.42 -3.22
C VAL A 243 23.88 -19.09 -3.17
N SER A 244 24.21 -17.85 -2.82
CA SER A 244 25.54 -17.42 -2.39
C SER A 244 25.56 -17.26 -0.87
#